data_AF-A0A0G3XGV0-F1
#
_entry.id   AF-A0A0G3XGV0-F1
#
_cell.length_a   1.000
_cell.length_b   1.000
_cell.length_c   1.000
_cell.angle_alpha   90.00
_cell.angle_beta   90.00
_cell.angle_gamma   90.00
#
_symmetry.space_group_name_H-M   'P 1'
#
loop_
_entity.id
_entity.type
_entity.pdbx_description
1 polymer ?
#
loop_
_entity_poly.entity_id
_entity_poly.type
_entity_poly.pdbx_seq_one_letter_code
_entity_poly.pdbx_strand_id
1 'polypeptide(L)'
;MVQAREGIMPLRRPWERTGRIDVEQLCAWAYGPQMVDRYERVGLSVMEAEAAEYEVIRYSTDGVGQLMQIEHLGCRIDRGGVTISDDVHPAALAVANAVRAAEGGGAVRAFALAGVRPTAWMEPDRKVRASVWVKPWEKAQVEYQGPGRKGAYCPVIVLWDDRRKEWGRAEYARWWNGLSEVAWLLSTRALGFEVTGPEAPQEPWADDGDAARRGAAA
;
A
#
# COMPACT_ATOMS: atom_id res chain seq x y z
N MET A 1 21.78 5.15 10.32
CA MET A 1 21.85 3.73 10.74
C MET A 1 20.63 3.05 10.15
N VAL A 2 20.75 2.56 8.91
CA VAL A 2 19.66 1.85 8.23
C VAL A 2 19.82 0.39 8.63
N GLN A 3 18.86 -0.15 9.39
CA GLN A 3 18.87 -1.57 9.71
C GLN A 3 18.82 -2.35 8.40
N ALA A 4 19.86 -3.15 8.15
CA ALA A 4 19.89 -4.09 7.07
C ALA A 4 18.69 -5.04 7.23
N ARG A 5 17.83 -5.11 6.21
CA ARG A 5 16.80 -6.16 6.10
C ARG A 5 17.53 -7.48 5.88
N GLU A 6 17.80 -8.19 6.98
CA GLU A 6 18.28 -9.57 6.93
C GLU A 6 17.31 -10.43 6.10
N GLY A 7 17.88 -11.07 5.08
CA GLY A 7 17.39 -12.23 4.34
C GLY A 7 15.89 -12.52 4.32
N ILE A 8 15.19 -12.05 3.30
CA ILE A 8 13.90 -12.65 2.88
C ILE A 8 14.24 -13.95 2.14
N MET A 9 14.52 -15.01 2.90
CA MET A 9 14.29 -16.39 2.45
C MET A 9 12.84 -16.50 1.92
N PRO A 10 12.51 -17.47 1.03
CA PRO A 10 11.11 -17.70 0.66
C PRO A 10 10.35 -17.96 1.95
N LEU A 11 9.59 -16.97 2.42
CA LEU A 11 8.92 -17.04 3.70
C LEU A 11 7.98 -18.24 3.61
N ARG A 12 8.29 -19.30 4.39
CA ARG A 12 7.33 -20.35 4.73
C ARG A 12 5.99 -19.69 4.97
N ARG A 13 4.93 -20.26 4.41
CA ARG A 13 3.60 -19.63 4.47
C ARG A 13 3.29 -19.37 5.95
N PRO A 14 2.87 -18.16 6.37
CA PRO A 14 2.91 -17.81 7.78
C PRO A 14 2.05 -18.71 8.68
N TRP A 15 1.02 -19.35 8.10
CA TRP A 15 0.14 -20.32 8.77
C TRP A 15 0.71 -21.75 8.86
N GLU A 16 1.77 -22.13 8.12
CA GLU A 16 2.31 -23.51 8.14
C GLU A 16 2.79 -23.94 9.53
N ARG A 17 3.22 -22.99 10.36
CA ARG A 17 3.72 -23.27 11.71
C ARG A 17 2.61 -23.42 12.75
N THR A 18 1.52 -22.67 12.61
CA THR A 18 0.52 -22.45 13.67
C THR A 18 -0.88 -22.91 13.30
N GLY A 19 -1.12 -23.22 12.02
CA GLY A 19 -2.44 -23.49 11.47
C GLY A 19 -3.37 -22.26 11.44
N ARG A 20 -2.87 -21.08 11.80
CA ARG A 20 -3.65 -19.84 11.92
C ARG A 20 -2.86 -18.61 11.48
N ILE A 21 -3.53 -17.60 10.96
CA ILE A 21 -2.92 -16.33 10.55
C ILE A 21 -3.88 -15.15 10.76
N ASP A 22 -3.34 -14.02 11.20
CA ASP A 22 -4.06 -12.75 11.25
C ASP A 22 -4.39 -12.22 9.84
N VAL A 23 -5.59 -11.67 9.68
CA VAL A 23 -6.09 -11.20 8.38
C VAL A 23 -5.22 -10.10 7.76
N GLU A 24 -4.65 -9.21 8.56
CA GLU A 24 -3.76 -8.14 8.06
C GLU A 24 -2.49 -8.76 7.48
N GLN A 25 -1.87 -9.69 8.21
CA GLN A 25 -0.68 -10.41 7.74
C GLN A 25 -0.96 -11.22 6.46
N LEU A 26 -2.13 -11.86 6.39
CA LEU A 26 -2.55 -12.61 5.21
C LEU A 26 -2.75 -11.70 4.00
N CYS A 27 -3.39 -10.54 4.16
CA CYS A 27 -3.52 -9.53 3.12
C CYS A 27 -2.16 -8.99 2.68
N ALA A 28 -1.26 -8.67 3.61
CA ALA A 28 0.09 -8.21 3.29
C ALA A 28 0.88 -9.27 2.50
N TRP A 29 0.75 -10.55 2.86
CA TRP A 29 1.34 -11.66 2.13
C TRP A 29 0.75 -11.81 0.71
N ALA A 30 -0.58 -11.69 0.57
CA ALA A 30 -1.27 -11.84 -0.71
C ALA A 30 -0.93 -10.72 -1.72
N TYR A 31 -0.83 -9.46 -1.25
CA TYR A 31 -0.55 -8.32 -2.12
C TYR A 31 0.94 -7.98 -2.25
N GLY A 32 1.77 -8.35 -1.28
CA GLY A 32 3.22 -8.13 -1.31
C GLY A 32 3.96 -9.30 -1.97
N PRO A 33 4.31 -10.36 -1.23
CA PRO A 33 4.96 -11.56 -1.77
C PRO A 33 4.24 -12.25 -2.94
N GLN A 34 2.92 -12.46 -2.88
CA GLN A 34 2.19 -13.16 -3.94
C GLN A 34 1.77 -12.26 -5.11
N MET A 35 1.81 -10.93 -4.93
CA MET A 35 1.45 -9.95 -5.94
C MET A 35 0.12 -10.23 -6.67
N VAL A 36 -0.90 -10.74 -5.97
CA VAL A 36 -2.17 -11.21 -6.58
C VAL A 36 -2.83 -10.18 -7.52
N ASP A 37 -2.63 -8.89 -7.25
CA ASP A 37 -3.16 -7.77 -8.03
C ASP A 37 -2.47 -7.54 -9.39
N ARG A 38 -1.22 -8.02 -9.56
CA ARG A 38 -0.50 -7.92 -10.83
C ARG A 38 -1.00 -8.91 -11.87
N TYR A 39 -1.43 -10.11 -11.46
CA TYR A 39 -1.98 -11.12 -12.37
C TYR A 39 -3.34 -10.74 -12.95
N GLU A 40 -4.14 -9.98 -12.18
CA GLU A 40 -5.42 -9.47 -12.68
C GLU A 40 -5.24 -8.39 -13.77
N ARG A 41 -4.05 -7.77 -13.85
CA ARG A 41 -3.78 -6.61 -14.74
C ARG A 41 -2.80 -6.91 -15.87
N VAL A 42 -1.88 -7.84 -15.65
CA VAL A 42 -0.89 -8.28 -16.63
C VAL A 42 -1.40 -9.64 -17.11
N GLY A 43 -2.25 -9.62 -18.15
CA GLY A 43 -2.61 -10.84 -18.85
C GLY A 43 -1.37 -11.65 -19.23
N LEU A 44 -1.56 -12.95 -19.37
CA LEU A 44 -0.59 -14.00 -19.75
C LEU A 44 0.70 -13.47 -20.42
N SER A 45 1.84 -14.04 -20.01
CA SER A 45 3.10 -13.73 -20.68
C SER A 45 2.99 -14.00 -22.18
N VAL A 46 3.75 -13.25 -23.01
CA VAL A 46 3.71 -13.33 -24.49
C VAL A 46 3.79 -14.77 -25.01
N MET A 47 4.53 -15.65 -24.32
CA MET A 47 4.64 -17.07 -24.67
C MET A 47 3.35 -17.88 -24.43
N GLU A 48 2.58 -17.53 -23.41
CA GLU A 48 1.33 -18.23 -23.08
C GLU A 48 0.15 -17.72 -23.91
N ALA A 49 0.14 -16.44 -24.29
CA ALA A 49 -0.84 -15.90 -25.24
C ALA A 49 -0.67 -16.51 -26.65
N GLU A 50 0.57 -16.75 -27.07
CA GLU A 50 0.89 -17.47 -28.31
C GLU A 50 0.48 -18.95 -28.26
N ALA A 51 0.60 -19.61 -27.09
CA ALA A 51 0.18 -21.00 -26.91
C ALA A 51 -1.35 -21.20 -26.86
N ALA A 52 -2.12 -20.15 -26.56
CA ALA A 52 -3.57 -20.19 -26.41
C ALA A 52 -4.35 -19.58 -27.61
N GLU A 53 -3.68 -19.25 -28.71
CA GLU A 53 -4.26 -18.67 -29.94
C GLU A 53 -5.05 -17.37 -29.74
N TYR A 54 -4.71 -16.55 -28.75
CA TYR A 54 -5.35 -15.23 -28.57
C TYR A 54 -4.74 -14.18 -29.51
N GLU A 55 -5.57 -13.27 -30.04
CA GLU A 55 -5.11 -12.17 -30.91
C GLU A 55 -4.20 -11.20 -30.13
N VAL A 56 -2.91 -11.19 -30.46
CA VAL A 56 -1.91 -10.34 -29.82
C VAL A 56 -2.03 -8.91 -30.36
N ILE A 57 -2.74 -8.04 -29.63
CA ILE A 57 -2.80 -6.61 -29.94
C ILE A 57 -1.46 -5.97 -29.56
N ARG A 58 -0.62 -5.71 -30.58
CA ARG A 58 0.70 -5.11 -30.41
C ARG A 58 0.64 -3.60 -30.26
N TYR A 59 0.25 -3.07 -29.09
CA TYR A 59 0.74 -1.79 -28.54
C TYR A 59 0.45 -1.74 -27.02
N SER A 60 1.47 -1.43 -26.21
CA SER A 60 1.34 -1.22 -24.76
C SER A 60 0.61 0.11 -24.49
N THR A 61 -0.49 0.03 -23.75
CA THR A 61 -1.23 1.20 -23.22
C THR A 61 -1.08 1.35 -21.70
N ASP A 62 -0.31 0.49 -21.05
CA ASP A 62 0.12 0.70 -19.68
C ASP A 62 1.46 1.43 -19.65
N GLY A 63 1.67 2.31 -18.68
CA GLY A 63 2.89 3.12 -18.55
C GLY A 63 4.20 2.30 -18.43
N VAL A 64 4.14 0.98 -18.48
CA VAL A 64 5.25 0.04 -18.42
C VAL A 64 6.15 0.17 -19.65
N GLY A 65 5.60 0.34 -20.86
CA GLY A 65 6.40 0.62 -22.06
C GLY A 65 7.20 1.93 -21.96
N GLN A 66 6.63 2.94 -21.30
CA GLN A 66 7.30 4.22 -21.00
C GLN A 66 8.33 4.08 -19.86
N LEU A 67 8.05 3.25 -18.85
CA LEU A 67 8.96 2.95 -17.74
C LEU A 67 10.19 2.13 -18.19
N MET A 68 10.04 1.24 -19.17
CA MET A 68 11.18 0.54 -19.79
C MET A 68 12.09 1.49 -20.59
N GLN A 69 11.56 2.58 -21.15
CA GLN A 69 12.38 3.66 -21.72
C GLN A 69 13.09 4.50 -20.64
N ILE A 70 12.52 4.63 -19.45
CA ILE A 70 13.15 5.31 -18.30
C ILE A 70 14.28 4.48 -17.70
N GLU A 71 14.26 3.15 -17.84
CA GLU A 71 15.37 2.28 -17.44
C GLU A 71 16.67 2.58 -18.22
N HIS A 72 16.56 3.10 -19.46
CA HIS A 72 17.68 3.63 -20.23
C HIS A 72 18.29 4.93 -19.65
N LEU A 73 17.63 5.58 -18.67
CA LEU A 73 18.12 6.77 -17.97
C LEU A 73 18.83 6.46 -16.62
N GLY A 74 19.02 5.18 -16.27
CA GLY A 74 19.89 4.78 -15.16
C GLY A 74 19.33 4.95 -13.74
N CYS A 75 18.02 5.15 -13.59
CA CYS A 75 17.38 5.16 -12.27
C CYS A 75 16.82 3.78 -11.92
N ARG A 76 17.35 3.16 -10.87
CA ARG A 76 16.81 1.91 -10.32
C ARG A 76 15.42 2.17 -9.73
N ILE A 77 14.40 1.56 -10.30
CA ILE A 77 13.05 1.55 -9.74
C ILE A 77 13.05 0.53 -8.60
N ASP A 78 12.60 0.91 -7.41
CA ASP A 78 12.61 0.09 -6.18
C ASP A 78 11.83 -1.25 -6.26
N ARG A 79 11.30 -1.61 -7.43
CA ARG A 79 10.63 -2.88 -7.73
C ARG A 79 10.95 -3.47 -9.11
N GLY A 80 12.02 -3.02 -9.78
CA GLY A 80 12.48 -3.60 -11.05
C GLY A 80 13.23 -4.92 -10.82
N GLY A 81 12.82 -5.99 -11.51
CA GLY A 81 13.53 -7.28 -11.54
C GLY A 81 13.09 -8.33 -10.51
N VAL A 82 11.83 -8.34 -10.07
CA VAL A 82 11.32 -9.45 -9.24
C VAL A 82 10.96 -10.63 -10.14
N THR A 83 11.54 -11.80 -9.89
CA THR A 83 11.09 -13.06 -10.48
C THR A 83 9.65 -13.31 -10.05
N ILE A 84 8.75 -13.21 -11.00
CA ILE A 84 7.33 -13.49 -10.82
C ILE A 84 7.18 -15.02 -10.91
N SER A 85 6.57 -15.63 -9.89
CA SER A 85 6.28 -17.07 -9.90
C SER A 85 4.93 -17.25 -10.58
N ASP A 86 4.86 -17.78 -11.80
CA ASP A 86 3.64 -17.82 -12.64
C ASP A 86 2.37 -18.37 -11.96
N ASP A 87 2.51 -19.10 -10.84
CA ASP A 87 1.41 -19.61 -10.04
C ASP A 87 1.13 -18.76 -8.77
N VAL A 88 -0.03 -18.08 -8.75
CA VAL A 88 -0.55 -17.41 -7.55
C VAL A 88 -1.23 -18.44 -6.66
N HIS A 89 -0.83 -18.49 -5.40
CA HIS A 89 -1.42 -19.43 -4.47
C HIS A 89 -2.95 -19.25 -4.34
N PRO A 90 -3.76 -20.33 -4.32
CA PRO A 90 -5.23 -20.24 -4.25
C PRO A 90 -5.76 -19.40 -3.07
N ALA A 91 -5.08 -19.44 -1.92
CA ALA A 91 -5.44 -18.59 -0.79
C ALA A 91 -5.26 -17.08 -1.08
N ALA A 92 -4.26 -16.68 -1.87
CA ALA A 92 -4.09 -15.27 -2.26
C ALA A 92 -5.23 -14.82 -3.19
N LEU A 93 -5.68 -15.69 -4.11
CA LEU A 93 -6.88 -15.43 -4.92
C LEU A 93 -8.14 -15.32 -4.06
N ALA A 94 -8.27 -16.18 -3.04
CA ALA A 94 -9.38 -16.09 -2.10
C ALA A 94 -9.38 -14.75 -1.35
N VAL A 95 -8.21 -14.29 -0.91
CA VAL A 95 -8.02 -12.98 -0.27
C VAL A 95 -8.40 -11.85 -1.23
N ALA A 96 -7.91 -11.85 -2.46
CA ALA A 96 -8.24 -10.80 -3.43
C ALA A 96 -9.75 -10.71 -3.70
N ASN A 97 -10.42 -11.86 -3.81
CA ASN A 97 -11.88 -11.91 -3.98
C ASN A 97 -12.63 -11.42 -2.75
N ALA A 98 -12.18 -11.76 -1.53
CA ALA A 98 -12.77 -11.25 -0.29
C ALA A 98 -12.58 -9.74 -0.16
N VAL A 99 -11.38 -9.23 -0.47
CA VAL A 99 -11.06 -7.80 -0.47
C VAL A 99 -11.89 -7.05 -1.51
N ARG A 100 -12.15 -7.62 -2.70
CA ARG A 100 -13.04 -6.98 -3.70
C ARG A 100 -14.50 -6.90 -3.23
N ALA A 101 -14.94 -7.89 -2.46
CA ALA A 101 -16.33 -7.97 -1.98
C ALA A 101 -16.59 -7.10 -0.75
N ALA A 102 -15.57 -6.82 0.06
CA ALA A 102 -15.70 -6.02 1.28
C ALA A 102 -15.93 -4.53 0.99
N GLU A 103 -16.81 -3.89 1.76
CA GLU A 103 -17.11 -2.44 1.63
C GLU A 103 -15.85 -1.60 1.86
N GLY A 104 -15.03 -1.98 2.86
CA GLY A 104 -13.73 -1.37 3.16
C GLY A 104 -12.56 -1.87 2.29
N GLY A 105 -12.84 -2.69 1.28
CA GLY A 105 -11.85 -3.42 0.49
C GLY A 105 -10.80 -2.55 -0.19
N GLY A 106 -11.20 -1.37 -0.70
CA GLY A 106 -10.27 -0.42 -1.32
C GLY A 106 -9.19 0.08 -0.35
N ALA A 107 -9.55 0.33 0.91
CA ALA A 107 -8.61 0.74 1.95
C ALA A 107 -7.68 -0.43 2.33
N VAL A 108 -8.24 -1.62 2.55
CA VAL A 108 -7.45 -2.84 2.85
C VAL A 108 -6.39 -3.08 1.78
N ARG A 109 -6.80 -3.06 0.50
CA ARG A 109 -5.89 -3.24 -0.63
C ARG A 109 -4.79 -2.20 -0.68
N ALA A 110 -5.12 -0.91 -0.49
CA ALA A 110 -4.14 0.18 -0.55
C ALA A 110 -3.04 0.01 0.52
N PHE A 111 -3.45 -0.28 1.77
CA PHE A 111 -2.51 -0.44 2.89
C PHE A 111 -1.74 -1.76 2.84
N ALA A 112 -2.36 -2.86 2.36
CA ALA A 112 -1.66 -4.12 2.11
C ALA A 112 -0.56 -3.98 1.04
N LEU A 113 -0.82 -3.25 -0.06
CA LEU A 113 0.17 -2.97 -1.12
C LEU A 113 1.32 -2.08 -0.64
N ALA A 114 1.03 -1.14 0.26
CA ALA A 114 2.01 -0.26 0.87
C ALA A 114 2.82 -0.99 1.98
N GLY A 115 2.28 -2.06 2.56
CA GLY A 115 2.89 -2.79 3.66
C GLY A 115 2.95 -1.98 4.96
N VAL A 116 2.01 -1.04 5.13
CA VAL A 116 1.93 -0.14 6.29
C VAL A 116 0.47 0.00 6.72
N ARG A 117 0.26 0.37 7.99
CA ARG A 117 -1.07 0.72 8.52
C ARG A 117 -1.41 2.19 8.24
N PRO A 118 -2.70 2.58 8.25
CA PRO A 118 -3.10 3.98 8.25
C PRO A 118 -2.60 4.68 9.53
N THR A 119 -1.74 5.68 9.39
CA THR A 119 -1.21 6.48 10.51
C THR A 119 -1.58 7.96 10.39
N ALA A 120 -2.48 8.32 9.46
CA ALA A 120 -2.84 9.70 9.18
C ALA A 120 -3.53 10.42 10.35
N TRP A 121 -3.90 9.72 11.43
CA TRP A 121 -4.41 10.27 12.70
C TRP A 121 -3.31 10.59 13.73
N MET A 122 -2.07 10.17 13.49
CA MET A 122 -0.89 10.48 14.32
C MET A 122 -0.24 11.78 13.87
N GLU A 123 0.05 12.66 14.84
CA GLU A 123 0.77 13.89 14.56
C GLU A 123 2.20 13.58 14.08
N PRO A 124 2.65 14.15 12.95
CA PRO A 124 3.99 13.87 12.46
C PRO A 124 5.06 14.52 13.36
N ASP A 125 6.13 13.78 13.66
CA ASP A 125 7.29 14.24 14.44
C ASP A 125 7.92 15.53 13.89
N ARG A 126 7.80 15.75 12.58
CA ARG A 126 8.32 16.92 11.89
C ARG A 126 7.18 17.73 11.27
N LYS A 127 6.86 18.85 11.91
CA LYS A 127 6.05 19.92 11.33
C LYS A 127 6.90 20.67 10.32
N VAL A 128 6.93 20.20 9.08
CA VAL A 128 7.71 20.86 8.02
C VAL A 128 7.05 22.21 7.71
N ARG A 129 7.73 23.31 8.03
CA ARG A 129 7.28 24.68 7.73
C ARG A 129 7.68 25.02 6.29
N ALA A 130 6.73 25.48 5.48
CA ALA A 130 7.07 26.15 4.24
C ALA A 130 7.80 27.46 4.55
N SER A 131 9.01 27.64 4.01
CA SER A 131 9.45 29.00 3.69
C SER A 131 8.50 29.50 2.61
N VAL A 132 7.53 30.35 2.97
CA VAL A 132 6.74 31.07 1.97
C VAL A 132 7.75 31.91 1.20
N TRP A 133 8.13 31.45 0.02
CA TRP A 133 8.97 32.22 -0.88
C TRP A 133 8.05 33.27 -1.52
N VAL A 134 7.84 34.39 -0.81
CA VAL A 134 7.08 35.54 -1.33
C VAL A 134 7.97 36.25 -2.37
N LYS A 135 8.02 35.72 -3.60
CA LYS A 135 8.57 36.45 -4.74
C LYS A 135 7.41 37.19 -5.44
N PRO A 136 7.61 38.46 -5.87
CA PRO A 136 6.69 39.13 -6.78
C PRO A 136 6.50 38.33 -8.07
N TRP A 137 5.27 38.31 -8.61
CA TRP A 137 4.85 37.50 -9.75
C TRP A 137 5.75 37.66 -10.98
N GLU A 138 6.27 38.86 -11.24
CA GLU A 138 7.15 39.09 -12.39
C GLU A 138 8.47 38.29 -12.30
N LYS A 139 9.02 38.10 -11.10
CA LYS A 139 10.26 37.31 -10.89
C LYS A 139 10.02 35.81 -10.98
N ALA A 140 8.80 35.35 -10.76
CA ALA A 140 8.43 33.94 -10.91
C ALA A 140 8.29 33.55 -12.39
N GLN A 141 7.77 34.45 -13.23
CA GLN A 141 7.59 34.20 -14.67
C GLN A 141 8.92 34.09 -15.44
N VAL A 142 9.91 34.93 -15.12
CA VAL A 142 11.23 34.93 -15.79
C VAL A 142 12.00 33.63 -15.53
N GLU A 143 11.83 33.02 -14.36
CA GLU A 143 12.50 31.76 -13.99
C GLU A 143 11.88 30.53 -14.70
N TYR A 144 10.61 30.63 -15.12
CA TYR A 144 9.89 29.56 -15.84
C TYR A 144 10.31 29.43 -17.32
N GLN A 145 10.85 30.50 -17.92
CA GLN A 145 11.14 30.57 -19.37
C GLN A 145 12.64 30.61 -19.73
N GLY A 146 13.55 30.60 -18.76
CA GLY A 146 15.00 30.67 -18.99
C GLY A 146 15.69 29.30 -19.23
N PRO A 147 16.86 29.27 -19.91
CA PRO A 147 17.66 28.06 -20.10
C PRO A 147 18.38 27.70 -18.79
N GLY A 148 17.82 26.74 -18.04
CA GLY A 148 18.38 26.27 -16.76
C GLY A 148 17.33 25.74 -15.79
N ARG A 149 16.32 25.01 -16.29
CA ARG A 149 15.12 24.54 -15.56
C ARG A 149 15.48 23.87 -14.22
N LYS A 150 15.32 24.59 -13.12
CA LYS A 150 15.12 24.00 -11.79
C LYS A 150 13.62 23.81 -11.63
N GLY A 151 13.18 22.56 -11.55
CA GLY A 151 11.77 22.20 -11.52
C GLY A 151 11.00 22.97 -10.46
N ALA A 152 9.75 23.33 -10.78
CA ALA A 152 8.83 23.94 -9.83
C ALA A 152 8.58 22.96 -8.68
N TYR A 153 9.29 23.14 -7.57
CA TYR A 153 8.94 22.46 -6.33
C TYR A 153 7.73 23.18 -5.76
N CYS A 154 6.57 22.53 -5.79
CA CYS A 154 5.42 22.96 -5.01
C CYS A 154 5.59 22.36 -3.60
N PRO A 155 6.00 23.15 -2.58
CA PRO A 155 6.13 22.63 -1.23
C PRO A 155 4.73 22.29 -0.70
N VAL A 156 4.41 21.00 -0.64
CA VAL A 156 3.14 20.50 -0.11
C VAL A 156 3.09 20.73 1.40
N ILE A 157 2.07 21.46 1.85
CA ILE A 157 1.83 21.74 3.27
C ILE A 157 0.88 20.67 3.81
N VAL A 158 1.33 19.95 4.84
CA VAL A 158 0.45 19.14 5.69
C VAL A 158 0.07 19.99 6.89
N LEU A 159 -1.06 20.70 6.80
CA LEU A 159 -1.66 21.31 7.99
C LEU A 159 -2.17 20.16 8.87
N TRP A 160 -1.53 19.98 10.02
CA TRP A 160 -1.99 19.08 11.05
C TRP A 160 -3.03 19.82 11.90
N ASP A 161 -4.30 19.61 11.56
CA ASP A 161 -5.45 20.17 12.26
C ASP A 161 -6.42 19.06 12.70
N ASP A 162 -7.41 19.42 13.52
CA ASP A 162 -8.40 18.47 14.03
C ASP A 162 -9.16 17.78 12.89
N ARG A 163 -9.43 18.50 11.80
CA ARG A 163 -10.07 17.94 10.60
C ARG A 163 -9.22 16.83 9.97
N ARG A 164 -7.91 17.02 9.84
CA ARG A 164 -6.99 15.99 9.32
C ARG A 164 -6.91 14.80 10.26
N LYS A 165 -6.88 15.05 11.57
CA LYS A 165 -6.89 13.99 12.58
C LYS A 165 -8.17 13.15 12.49
N GLU A 166 -9.33 13.78 12.40
CA GLU A 166 -10.63 13.11 12.21
C GLU A 166 -10.68 12.33 10.90
N TRP A 167 -10.18 12.91 9.81
CA TRP A 167 -10.08 12.21 8.54
C TRP A 167 -9.19 10.96 8.63
N GLY A 168 -8.05 11.05 9.31
CA GLY A 168 -7.16 9.92 9.55
C GLY A 168 -7.79 8.83 10.43
N ARG A 169 -8.59 9.22 11.43
CA ARG A 169 -9.37 8.27 12.25
C ARG A 169 -10.42 7.55 11.41
N ALA A 170 -11.14 8.28 10.56
CA ALA A 170 -12.13 7.71 9.66
C ALA A 170 -11.49 6.78 8.61
N GLU A 171 -10.30 7.13 8.10
CA GLU A 171 -9.52 6.26 7.21
C GLU A 171 -9.10 4.96 7.92
N TYR A 172 -8.59 5.06 9.14
CA TYR A 172 -8.25 3.90 9.96
C TYR A 172 -9.47 3.01 10.22
N ALA A 173 -10.61 3.60 10.61
CA ALA A 173 -11.84 2.86 10.87
C ALA A 173 -12.34 2.13 9.61
N ARG A 174 -12.30 2.75 8.43
CA ARG A 174 -12.65 2.09 7.16
C ARG A 174 -11.74 0.91 6.86
N TRP A 175 -10.42 1.07 7.05
CA TRP A 175 -9.45 0.00 6.87
C TRP A 175 -9.70 -1.16 7.86
N TRP A 176 -9.88 -0.86 9.15
CA TRP A 176 -10.10 -1.85 10.19
C TRP A 176 -11.41 -2.62 9.99
N ASN A 177 -12.51 -1.93 9.71
CA ASN A 177 -13.79 -2.56 9.39
C ASN A 177 -13.69 -3.43 8.14
N GLY A 178 -12.96 -2.98 7.12
CA GLY A 178 -12.68 -3.77 5.92
C GLY A 178 -11.90 -5.04 6.24
N LEU A 179 -10.88 -4.99 7.12
CA LEU A 179 -10.15 -6.19 7.55
C LEU A 179 -11.06 -7.18 8.29
N SER A 180 -11.91 -6.68 9.20
CA SER A 180 -12.88 -7.50 9.93
C SER A 180 -13.87 -8.19 8.99
N GLU A 181 -14.37 -7.48 7.98
CA GLU A 181 -15.25 -8.03 6.95
C GLU A 181 -14.54 -9.08 6.08
N VAL A 182 -13.29 -8.81 5.67
CA VAL A 182 -12.46 -9.77 4.93
C VAL A 182 -12.21 -11.02 5.76
N ALA A 183 -11.91 -10.90 7.04
CA ALA A 183 -11.73 -12.04 7.93
C ALA A 183 -13.02 -12.88 8.02
N TRP A 184 -14.17 -12.22 8.16
CA TRP A 184 -15.48 -12.90 8.15
C TRP A 184 -15.73 -13.62 6.82
N LEU A 185 -15.52 -12.97 5.67
CA LEU A 185 -15.68 -13.59 4.35
C LEU A 185 -14.77 -14.80 4.16
N LEU A 186 -13.50 -14.71 4.60
CA LEU A 186 -12.55 -15.80 4.52
C LEU A 186 -12.86 -16.94 5.48
N SER A 187 -13.48 -16.67 6.64
CA SER A 187 -13.89 -17.70 7.60
C SER A 187 -14.94 -18.67 7.04
N THR A 188 -15.67 -18.24 6.01
CA THR A 188 -16.66 -19.08 5.30
C THR A 188 -16.02 -20.01 4.25
N ARG A 189 -14.70 -19.94 4.04
CA ARG A 189 -13.98 -20.70 3.00
C ARG A 189 -13.07 -21.76 3.61
N ALA A 190 -12.97 -22.90 2.95
CA ALA A 190 -12.03 -23.95 3.32
C ALA A 190 -10.62 -23.64 2.80
N LEU A 191 -9.82 -22.91 3.59
CA LEU A 191 -8.44 -22.52 3.22
C LEU A 191 -7.37 -23.50 3.73
N GLY A 192 -7.74 -24.45 4.59
CA GLY A 192 -6.80 -25.38 5.24
C GLY A 192 -6.05 -24.78 6.43
N PHE A 193 -6.39 -23.56 6.83
CA PHE A 193 -5.91 -22.86 8.03
C PHE A 193 -6.97 -21.87 8.51
N GLU A 194 -6.88 -21.45 9.76
CA GLU A 194 -7.76 -20.47 10.38
C GLU A 194 -7.31 -19.03 10.06
N VAL A 195 -8.25 -18.17 9.65
CA VAL A 195 -8.02 -16.74 9.51
C VAL A 195 -8.63 -16.04 10.73
N THR A 196 -7.81 -15.39 11.54
CA THR A 196 -8.28 -14.62 12.70
C THR A 196 -8.62 -13.20 12.29
N GLY A 197 -9.45 -12.53 13.10
CA GLY A 197 -9.72 -11.09 12.95
C GLY A 197 -8.47 -10.24 13.15
N PRO A 198 -8.55 -8.93 12.85
CA PRO A 198 -7.40 -8.03 12.93
C PRO A 198 -6.87 -7.92 14.36
N GLU A 199 -5.58 -8.21 14.55
CA GLU A 199 -4.85 -7.98 15.81
C GLU A 199 -4.68 -6.49 16.14
N ALA A 200 -4.79 -5.61 15.13
CA ALA A 200 -4.72 -4.18 15.32
C ALA A 200 -5.90 -3.69 16.19
N PRO A 201 -5.67 -2.78 17.17
CA PRO A 201 -6.75 -2.23 17.98
C PRO A 201 -7.74 -1.45 17.12
N GLN A 202 -9.04 -1.54 17.44
CA GLN A 202 -10.10 -0.85 16.69
C GLN A 202 -9.99 0.68 16.82
N GLU A 203 -9.63 1.18 17.99
CA GLU A 203 -9.49 2.60 18.29
C GLU A 203 -8.14 2.87 18.99
N PRO A 204 -7.00 2.87 18.27
CA PRO A 204 -5.67 3.03 18.87
C PRO A 204 -5.49 4.35 19.63
N TRP A 205 -6.31 5.36 19.34
CA TRP A 205 -6.28 6.67 20.00
C TRP A 205 -7.10 6.75 21.29
N ALA A 206 -7.82 5.70 21.68
CA ALA A 206 -8.61 5.70 22.91
C ALA A 206 -7.70 5.72 24.16
N ASP A 207 -6.56 5.01 24.09
CA ASP A 207 -5.61 4.88 25.20
C ASP A 207 -4.86 6.18 25.53
N ASP A 208 -4.67 7.07 24.54
CA ASP A 208 -4.04 8.37 24.72
C ASP A 208 -4.84 9.27 25.69
N GLY A 209 -6.17 9.13 25.71
CA GLY A 209 -7.05 9.91 26.58
C GLY A 209 -7.00 9.46 28.05
N ASP A 210 -6.84 8.17 28.29
CA ASP A 210 -6.81 7.61 29.65
C ASP A 210 -5.46 7.81 30.34
N ALA A 211 -4.37 7.90 29.59
CA ALA A 211 -3.07 8.32 30.13
C ALA A 211 -3.08 9.80 30.55
N ALA A 212 -3.67 10.68 29.72
CA ALA A 212 -3.79 12.11 30.03
C ALA A 212 -4.72 12.39 31.23
N ARG A 213 -5.84 11.65 31.35
CA ARG A 213 -6.76 11.78 32.50
C ARG A 213 -6.18 11.26 33.81
N ARG A 214 -5.39 10.18 33.77
CA ARG A 214 -4.71 9.63 34.95
C ARG A 214 -3.59 10.54 35.47
N GLY A 215 -2.91 11.27 34.59
CA GLY A 215 -1.89 12.26 34.97
C GLY A 215 -2.44 13.58 35.52
N ALA A 216 -3.68 13.96 35.17
CA ALA A 216 -4.32 15.18 35.66
C ALA A 216 -5.05 15.02 37.01
N ALA A 217 -5.23 13.78 37.47
CA ALA A 217 -5.88 13.44 38.74
C ALA A 217 -4.88 13.10 39.87
N ALA A 218 -3.57 13.26 39.61
CA ALA A 218 -2.47 13.09 40.57
C ALA A 218 -1.87 14.46 40.91
#